data_AF-A0A498NI57-F1
#
_entry.id   AF-A0A498NI57-F1
#
_cell.length_a   1.000
_cell.length_b   1.000
_cell.length_c   1.000
_cell.angle_alpha   90.00
_cell.angle_beta   90.00
_cell.angle_gamma   90.00
#
_symmetry.space_group_name_H-M   'P 1'
#
loop_
_entity.id
_entity.type
_entity.pdbx_description
1 polymer ?
#
loop_
_entity_poly.entity_id
_entity_poly.type
_entity_poly.pdbx_seq_one_letter_code
_entity_poly.pdbx_strand_id
1 'polypeptide(L)'
;MWAEDDLYPGVPCLQSTTEPVNGNVYRMYHRTTARAAEQIKIHGFRPSADDMLGRGVYLSRDLNKASRYPLDKPHERAVIRVMVNVGRVKKIDYQGHPLQKTWHDHGYNTA
;
A
#
# COMPACT_ATOMS: atom_id res chain seq x y z
N MET A 1 13.27 -16.35 -2.08
CA MET A 1 13.32 -15.10 -1.29
C MET A 1 13.24 -13.96 -2.30
N TRP A 2 12.27 -13.04 -2.19
CA TRP A 2 12.21 -11.89 -3.10
C TRP A 2 13.39 -10.97 -2.74
N ALA A 3 14.29 -10.75 -3.68
CA ALA A 3 15.37 -9.79 -3.51
C ALA A 3 14.81 -8.39 -3.78
N GLU A 4 15.07 -7.45 -2.87
CA GLU A 4 14.86 -6.04 -3.16
C GLU A 4 15.98 -5.60 -4.12
N ASP A 5 15.63 -5.04 -5.27
CA ASP A 5 16.58 -4.32 -6.11
C ASP A 5 16.80 -2.94 -5.49
N ASP A 6 18.04 -2.44 -5.35
CA ASP A 6 18.39 -1.23 -4.57
C ASP A 6 18.01 0.11 -5.25
N LEU A 7 16.97 0.14 -6.10
CA LEU A 7 16.44 1.41 -6.60
C LEU A 7 15.90 2.23 -5.39
N TYR A 8 16.50 3.39 -5.16
CA TYR A 8 16.25 4.34 -4.05
C TYR A 8 16.85 3.96 -2.69
N PRO A 9 18.19 3.89 -2.58
CA PRO A 9 18.87 3.72 -1.30
C PRO A 9 18.63 4.97 -0.45
N GLY A 10 17.74 4.87 0.54
CA GLY A 10 17.45 5.97 1.49
C GLY A 10 16.00 6.12 1.91
N VAL A 11 15.04 5.54 1.17
CA VAL A 11 13.63 5.59 1.59
C VAL A 11 13.32 4.43 2.54
N PRO A 12 12.94 4.68 3.81
CA PRO A 12 12.75 3.61 4.77
C PRO A 12 11.52 2.77 4.45
N CYS A 13 11.66 1.45 4.57
CA CYS A 13 10.52 0.53 4.69
C CYS A 13 10.16 0.43 6.17
N LEU A 14 9.15 1.18 6.60
CA LEU A 14 8.76 1.23 8.01
C LEU A 14 8.17 -0.11 8.47
N GLN A 15 8.60 -0.63 9.61
CA GLN A 15 8.03 -1.87 10.17
C GLN A 15 6.53 -1.72 10.43
N SER A 16 5.76 -2.79 10.18
CA SER A 16 4.30 -2.80 10.32
C SER A 16 3.80 -2.43 11.73
N THR A 17 4.62 -2.65 12.76
CA THR A 17 4.29 -2.36 14.17
C THR A 17 4.60 -0.93 14.59
N THR A 18 5.34 -0.16 13.77
CA THR A 18 5.68 1.24 14.07
C THR A 18 4.64 2.18 13.45
N GLU A 19 4.25 3.24 14.16
CA GLU A 19 3.33 4.24 13.60
C GLU A 19 4.06 5.14 12.57
N PRO A 20 3.46 5.39 11.38
CA PRO A 20 4.03 6.32 10.42
C PRO A 20 4.05 7.76 10.98
N VAL A 21 5.13 8.48 10.70
CA VAL A 21 5.21 9.91 11.01
C VAL A 21 4.52 10.69 9.89
N ASN A 22 3.66 11.63 10.28
CA ASN A 22 2.93 12.47 9.32
C ASN A 22 3.90 13.22 8.39
N GLY A 23 3.57 13.28 7.11
CA GLY A 23 4.32 13.99 6.07
C GLY A 23 5.57 13.27 5.57
N ASN A 24 5.92 12.11 6.14
CA ASN A 24 7.08 11.34 5.69
C ASN A 24 6.80 10.54 4.42
N VAL A 25 7.88 10.15 3.75
CA VAL A 25 7.85 9.26 2.59
C VAL A 25 8.36 7.89 3.00
N TYR A 26 7.59 6.85 2.69
CA TYR A 26 7.94 5.47 3.00
C TYR A 26 7.94 4.60 1.75
N ARG A 27 8.81 3.59 1.76
CA ARG A 27 8.78 2.50 0.80
C ARG A 27 7.66 1.54 1.22
N MET A 28 6.75 1.28 0.29
CA MET A 28 5.66 0.32 0.46
C MET A 28 5.51 -0.55 -0.80
N TYR A 29 4.63 -1.55 -0.72
CA TYR A 29 4.48 -2.57 -1.75
C TYR A 29 3.00 -2.71 -2.13
N HIS A 30 2.70 -2.50 -3.41
CA HIS A 30 1.41 -2.85 -3.99
C HIS A 30 1.50 -4.22 -4.63
N ARG A 31 0.64 -5.13 -4.19
CA ARG A 31 0.56 -6.45 -4.78
C ARG A 31 -0.51 -6.48 -5.85
N THR A 32 -0.19 -7.05 -7.01
CA THR A 32 -1.13 -7.20 -8.11
C THR A 32 -0.74 -8.38 -9.02
N THR A 33 -1.36 -8.50 -10.19
CA THR A 33 -0.90 -9.43 -11.24
C THR A 33 0.11 -8.76 -12.17
N ALA A 34 0.96 -9.53 -12.85
CA ALA A 34 1.93 -8.99 -13.81
C ALA A 34 1.28 -8.08 -14.86
N ARG A 35 0.14 -8.51 -15.42
CA ARG A 35 -0.64 -7.71 -16.37
C ARG A 35 -1.10 -6.38 -15.78
N ALA A 36 -1.66 -6.40 -14.56
CA ALA A 36 -2.11 -5.19 -13.90
C ALA A 36 -0.94 -4.28 -13.49
N ALA A 37 0.22 -4.84 -13.15
CA ALA A 37 1.43 -4.06 -12.89
C ALA A 37 1.87 -3.26 -14.12
N GLU A 38 1.85 -3.86 -15.31
CA GLU A 38 2.12 -3.14 -16.55
C GLU A 38 1.09 -2.04 -16.82
N GLN A 39 -0.19 -2.30 -16.56
CA GLN A 39 -1.21 -1.26 -16.69
C GLN A 39 -1.00 -0.10 -15.71
N ILE A 40 -0.59 -0.38 -14.47
CA ILE A 40 -0.27 0.65 -13.46
C ILE A 40 0.96 1.46 -13.88
N LYS A 41 1.99 0.83 -14.48
CA LYS A 41 3.16 1.56 -15.00
C LYS A 41 2.79 2.53 -16.12
N ILE A 42 1.85 2.15 -16.99
CA ILE A 42 1.45 2.96 -18.14
C ILE A 42 0.45 4.05 -17.73
N HIS A 43 -0.54 3.71 -16.89
CA HIS A 43 -1.69 4.57 -16.61
C HIS A 43 -1.71 5.17 -15.20
N GLY A 44 -0.76 4.79 -14.35
CA GLY A 44 -0.78 5.09 -12.92
C GLY A 44 -1.77 4.24 -12.13
N PHE A 45 -1.78 4.45 -10.81
CA PHE A 45 -2.73 3.78 -9.92
C PHE A 45 -4.14 4.33 -10.11
N ARG A 46 -5.13 3.44 -10.03
CA ARG A 46 -6.55 3.80 -9.95
C ARG A 46 -7.10 3.29 -8.61
N PRO A 47 -7.78 4.14 -7.83
CA PRO A 47 -8.34 3.71 -6.55
C PRO A 47 -9.48 2.73 -6.77
N SER A 48 -9.60 1.74 -5.87
CA SER A 48 -10.76 0.84 -5.82
C SER A 48 -12.06 1.62 -5.58
N ALA A 49 -13.20 1.07 -5.95
CA ALA A 49 -14.49 1.72 -5.70
C ALA A 49 -14.86 1.71 -4.20
N ASP A 50 -14.58 0.60 -3.52
CA ASP A 50 -14.79 0.40 -2.08
C ASP A 50 -13.94 -0.81 -1.62
N ASP A 51 -13.58 -0.84 -0.34
CA ASP A 51 -12.94 -1.96 0.36
C ASP A 51 -12.99 -1.70 1.89
N MET A 52 -12.21 -2.45 2.68
CA MET A 52 -12.15 -2.37 4.14
C MET A 52 -12.02 -0.95 4.68
N LEU A 53 -11.20 -0.10 4.06
CA LEU A 53 -10.96 1.28 4.49
C LEU A 53 -11.57 2.30 3.52
N GLY A 54 -12.54 1.87 2.71
CA GLY A 54 -13.16 2.68 1.66
C GLY A 54 -12.35 2.72 0.37
N ARG A 55 -12.70 3.67 -0.49
CA ARG A 55 -12.05 3.91 -1.78
C ARG A 55 -10.58 4.27 -1.60
N GLY A 56 -9.68 3.56 -2.30
CA GLY A 56 -8.25 3.88 -2.22
C GLY A 56 -7.33 2.92 -2.95
N VAL A 57 -6.03 3.13 -2.78
CA VAL A 57 -4.96 2.23 -3.26
C VAL A 57 -4.36 1.57 -2.03
N TYR A 58 -4.35 0.24 -2.03
CA TYR A 58 -3.93 -0.55 -0.87
C TYR A 58 -2.49 -1.01 -1.01
N LEU A 59 -1.70 -0.73 0.03
CA LEU A 59 -0.26 -0.91 0.07
C LEU A 59 0.12 -1.63 1.36
N SER A 60 1.11 -2.51 1.28
CA SER A 60 1.69 -3.18 2.44
C SER A 60 3.05 -2.58 2.76
N ARG A 61 3.37 -2.47 4.04
CA ARG A 61 4.74 -2.21 4.52
C ARG A 61 5.58 -3.49 4.65
N ASP A 62 4.93 -4.64 4.50
CA ASP A 62 5.55 -5.97 4.59
C ASP A 62 5.56 -6.62 3.19
N LEU A 63 6.76 -6.81 2.64
CA LEU A 63 6.99 -7.45 1.34
C LEU A 63 6.61 -8.95 1.35
N ASN A 64 6.84 -9.65 2.47
CA ASN A 64 6.47 -11.05 2.60
C ASN A 64 4.94 -11.20 2.60
N LYS A 65 4.22 -10.27 3.24
CA LYS A 65 2.76 -10.21 3.17
C LYS A 65 2.28 -9.89 1.75
N ALA A 66 2.92 -8.93 1.08
CA ALA A 66 2.56 -8.55 -0.29
C ALA A 66 2.81 -9.68 -1.29
N SER A 67 3.91 -10.41 -1.20
CA SER A 67 4.29 -11.43 -2.18
C SER A 67 3.45 -12.71 -2.17
N ARG A 68 2.62 -12.92 -1.14
CA ARG A 68 1.86 -14.18 -0.96
C ARG A 68 0.61 -14.33 -1.80
N TYR A 69 0.19 -13.30 -2.51
CA TYR A 69 -1.11 -13.28 -3.19
C TYR A 69 -0.97 -12.68 -4.62
N PRO A 70 -1.98 -12.77 -5.51
CA PRO A 70 -3.20 -13.58 -5.39
C PRO A 70 -2.94 -15.06 -5.09
N LEU A 71 -3.75 -15.66 -4.22
CA LEU A 71 -3.60 -17.08 -3.84
C LEU A 71 -4.01 -18.01 -4.99
N ASP A 72 -4.99 -17.58 -5.77
CA ASP A 72 -5.58 -18.27 -6.92
C ASP A 72 -4.67 -18.29 -8.16
N LYS A 73 -3.72 -17.36 -8.26
CA LYS A 73 -2.82 -17.24 -9.43
C LYS A 73 -1.36 -17.02 -9.02
N PRO A 74 -0.70 -18.04 -8.45
CA PRO A 74 0.66 -17.92 -7.94
C PRO A 74 1.69 -17.55 -9.00
N HIS A 75 1.49 -17.95 -10.26
CA HIS A 75 2.40 -17.67 -11.38
C HIS A 75 2.27 -16.25 -11.94
N GLU A 76 1.20 -15.53 -11.61
CA GLU A 76 0.97 -14.16 -12.10
C GLU A 76 1.34 -13.09 -11.06
N ARG A 77 1.87 -13.48 -9.90
CA ARG A 77 2.13 -12.54 -8.79
C ARG A 77 3.18 -11.51 -9.18
N ALA A 78 2.81 -10.25 -9.03
CA ALA A 78 3.72 -9.12 -9.16
C ALA A 78 3.61 -8.22 -7.93
N VAL A 79 4.73 -7.61 -7.55
CA VAL A 79 4.79 -6.61 -6.51
C VAL A 79 5.41 -5.35 -7.11
N ILE A 80 4.68 -4.23 -7.00
CA ILE A 80 5.17 -2.91 -7.36
C ILE A 80 5.68 -2.26 -6.07
N ARG A 81 6.94 -1.82 -6.08
CA ARG A 81 7.47 -0.96 -5.03
C ARG A 81 7.05 0.48 -5.29
N VAL A 82 6.59 1.16 -4.24
CA VAL A 82 6.07 2.53 -4.30
C VAL A 82 6.71 3.38 -3.22
N MET A 83 7.10 4.61 -3.56
CA MET A 83 7.40 5.67 -2.60
C MET A 83 6.10 6.40 -2.27
N VAL A 84 5.71 6.40 -1.00
CA VAL A 84 4.42 6.89 -0.55
C VAL A 84 4.64 8.06 0.40
N ASN A 85 4.28 9.26 -0.02
CA ASN A 85 4.08 10.36 0.92
C ASN A 85 2.76 10.12 1.66
N VAL A 86 2.85 9.83 2.96
CA VAL A 86 1.67 9.41 3.73
C VAL A 86 0.80 10.58 4.18
N GLY A 87 1.28 11.83 4.07
CA GLY A 87 0.57 13.01 4.55
C GLY A 87 0.13 12.86 6.01
N ARG A 88 -1.11 13.22 6.33
CA ARG A 88 -1.72 12.98 7.64
C ARG A 88 -2.25 11.54 7.72
N VAL A 89 -1.77 10.77 8.67
CA VAL A 89 -2.14 9.35 8.84
C VAL A 89 -3.15 9.18 9.96
N LYS A 90 -4.21 8.39 9.71
CA LYS A 90 -5.14 7.95 10.74
C LYS A 90 -4.99 6.45 10.96
N LYS A 91 -4.47 6.06 12.12
CA LYS A 91 -4.50 4.64 12.52
C LYS A 91 -5.94 4.15 12.67
N ILE A 92 -6.28 3.10 11.93
CA ILE A 92 -7.52 2.33 12.08
C ILE A 92 -7.11 0.88 12.38
N ASP A 93 -7.24 0.48 13.64
CA ASP A 93 -6.73 -0.80 14.17
C ASP A 93 -7.83 -1.78 14.59
N TYR A 94 -9.10 -1.45 14.36
CA TYR A 94 -10.24 -2.35 14.56
C TYR A 94 -11.33 -2.14 13.50
N GLN A 95 -12.09 -3.21 13.24
CA GLN A 95 -13.25 -3.16 12.36
C GLN A 95 -14.44 -2.48 13.05
N GLY A 96 -15.18 -1.65 12.32
CA GLY A 96 -16.23 -0.78 12.84
C GLY A 96 -15.71 0.56 13.35
N HIS A 97 -14.44 0.91 13.12
CA HIS A 97 -13.90 2.21 13.52
C HIS A 97 -14.75 3.36 12.93
N PRO A 98 -15.08 4.42 13.69
CA PRO A 98 -15.96 5.50 13.22
C PRO A 98 -15.49 6.17 11.92
N LEU A 99 -14.17 6.23 11.72
CA LEU A 99 -13.54 6.77 10.51
C LEU A 99 -13.13 5.71 9.47
N GLN A 100 -13.56 4.45 9.62
CA GLN A 100 -13.07 3.32 8.82
C GLN A 100 -13.11 3.60 7.32
N LYS A 101 -14.21 4.20 6.84
CA LYS A 101 -14.39 4.54 5.42
C LYS A 101 -14.39 6.05 5.14
N THR A 102 -14.38 6.90 6.16
CA THR A 102 -14.57 8.36 6.05
C THR A 102 -13.36 9.16 6.49
N TRP A 103 -12.24 8.53 6.83
CA TRP A 103 -11.00 9.21 7.25
C TRP A 103 -10.58 10.35 6.31
N HIS A 104 -10.80 10.21 5.00
CA HIS A 104 -10.47 11.23 4.01
C HIS A 104 -11.35 12.49 4.14
N ASP A 105 -12.62 12.35 4.49
CA ASP A 105 -13.54 13.48 4.75
C ASP A 105 -13.09 14.30 5.97
N HIS A 106 -12.34 13.67 6.87
CA HIS A 106 -11.77 14.30 8.07
C HIS A 106 -10.35 14.86 7.83
N GLY A 107 -9.91 14.94 6.56
CA GLY A 107 -8.65 15.55 6.16
C GLY A 107 -7.41 14.69 6.44
N TYR A 108 -7.57 13.38 6.58
CA TYR A 108 -6.45 12.44 6.56
C TYR A 108 -6.14 12.02 5.13
N ASN A 109 -4.87 11.75 4.84
CA ASN A 109 -4.39 11.33 3.52
C ASN A 109 -4.16 9.81 3.43
N THR A 110 -3.91 9.16 4.57
CA THR A 110 -3.71 7.71 4.67
C THR A 110 -4.43 7.17 5.91
N ALA A 111 -4.91 5.92 5.82
CA ALA A 111 -5.54 5.16 6.88
C ALA A 111 -4.76 3.86 7.17
#